data_AF-A0A8T4XZ79-F1
#
_entry.id   AF-A0A8T4XZ79-F1
#
_cell.length_a   1.000
_cell.length_b   1.000
_cell.length_c   1.000
_cell.angle_alpha   90.00
_cell.angle_beta   90.00
_cell.angle_gamma   90.00
#
_symmetry.space_group_name_H-M   'P 1'
#
loop_
_entity.id
_entity.type
_entity.pdbx_description
1 polymer ?
#
loop_
_entity_poly.entity_id
_entity_poly.type
_entity_poly.pdbx_seq_one_letter_code
_entity_poly.pdbx_strand_id
1 'polypeptide(L)'
;MVNCKMYVTGGLGSRYEGEAFGENYELPNRRAYAETCAAVANVMWNWRMLLVTGKAEYADIMELALYNGALAGIGLDGETYFYVNPLVDRGLHRRSRWFDCACCPPNIARLIASISGYFYSTSRDGIWIHIYATSEASIEFNGGLVKM
;
A
#
# COMPACT_ATOMS: atom_id res chain seq x y z
N MET A 1 -5.44 8.37 11.88
CA MET A 1 -5.37 7.10 11.13
C MET A 1 -4.28 6.20 11.69
N VAL A 2 -3.00 6.53 11.46
CA VAL A 2 -1.83 5.70 11.85
C VAL A 2 -1.79 5.37 13.35
N ASN A 3 -2.14 6.32 14.22
CA ASN A 3 -2.01 6.15 15.68
C ASN A 3 -3.07 5.24 16.34
N CYS A 4 -4.19 4.96 15.66
CA CYS A 4 -5.33 4.33 16.33
C CYS A 4 -6.27 3.51 15.43
N LYS A 5 -6.16 3.56 14.11
CA LYS A 5 -7.11 2.90 13.18
C LYS A 5 -6.44 2.17 12.01
N MET A 6 -5.16 1.83 12.15
CA MET A 6 -4.39 1.10 11.15
C MET A 6 -3.88 -0.21 11.75
N TYR A 7 -4.02 -1.30 10.99
CA TYR A 7 -3.45 -2.57 11.37
C TYR A 7 -1.94 -2.58 11.22
N VAL A 8 -1.26 -3.51 11.89
CA VAL A 8 0.20 -3.67 11.79
C VAL A 8 0.68 -3.93 10.36
N THR A 9 -0.19 -4.42 9.48
CA THR A 9 0.08 -4.65 8.05
C THR A 9 -0.07 -3.40 7.18
N GLY A 10 -0.40 -2.24 7.77
CA GLY A 10 -0.78 -1.04 7.02
C GLY A 10 -2.20 -1.10 6.42
N GLY A 11 -2.95 -2.18 6.68
CA GLY A 11 -4.34 -2.34 6.27
C GLY A 11 -5.28 -1.38 7.02
N LEU A 12 -6.36 -0.96 6.35
CA LEU A 12 -7.33 0.00 6.85
C LEU A 12 -8.76 -0.55 6.74
N GLY A 13 -9.62 -0.13 7.66
CA GLY A 13 -11.01 -0.60 7.73
C GLY A 13 -11.17 -1.83 8.63
N SER A 14 -11.86 -1.67 9.75
CA SER A 14 -12.05 -2.74 10.74
C SER A 14 -13.45 -3.35 10.73
N ARG A 15 -14.39 -2.77 9.99
CA ARG A 15 -15.78 -3.23 9.93
C ARG A 15 -16.13 -3.68 8.51
N TYR A 16 -16.83 -4.80 8.42
CA TYR A 16 -17.44 -5.27 7.17
C TYR A 16 -18.60 -4.36 6.75
N GLU A 17 -19.36 -3.88 7.73
CA GLU A 17 -20.47 -2.98 7.45
C GLU A 17 -19.94 -1.62 6.97
N GLY A 18 -20.32 -1.27 5.74
CA GLY A 18 -19.87 -0.05 5.06
C GLY A 18 -18.41 -0.05 4.63
N GLU A 19 -17.68 -1.18 4.73
CA GLU A 19 -16.26 -1.28 4.37
C GLU A 19 -15.42 -0.19 5.05
N ALA A 20 -15.69 0.01 6.34
CA ALA A 20 -15.42 1.28 7.02
C ALA A 20 -14.40 1.18 8.16
N PHE A 21 -13.91 2.35 8.57
CA PHE A 21 -13.21 2.52 9.84
C PHE A 21 -14.17 2.27 11.03
N GLY A 22 -13.70 1.57 12.05
CA GLY A 22 -14.33 1.51 13.36
C GLY A 22 -13.91 2.66 14.28
N GLU A 23 -14.12 2.47 15.59
CA GLU A 23 -13.69 3.39 16.63
C GLU A 23 -12.16 3.44 16.76
N ASN A 24 -11.66 4.42 17.52
CA ASN A 24 -10.24 4.44 17.89
C ASN A 24 -9.88 3.14 18.63
N TYR A 25 -8.80 2.48 18.19
CA TYR A 25 -8.29 1.21 18.70
C TYR A 25 -9.18 -0.02 18.47
N GLU A 26 -10.24 0.11 17.67
CA GLU A 26 -11.06 -1.01 17.23
C GLU A 26 -10.37 -1.74 16.06
N LEU A 27 -9.45 -2.66 16.38
CA LEU A 27 -8.63 -3.40 15.43
C LEU A 27 -8.72 -4.93 15.65
N PRO A 28 -9.91 -5.55 15.47
CA PRO A 28 -10.06 -6.99 15.65
C PRO A 28 -9.38 -7.79 14.53
N ASN A 29 -8.38 -8.60 14.87
CA ASN A 29 -7.58 -9.33 13.86
C ASN A 29 -8.39 -10.26 12.95
N ARG A 30 -9.32 -11.05 13.50
CA ARG A 30 -10.10 -12.05 12.75
C ARG A 30 -11.20 -11.41 11.88
N ARG A 31 -11.74 -10.27 12.31
CA ARG A 31 -12.82 -9.55 11.61
C ARG A 31 -12.32 -8.32 10.86
N ALA A 32 -11.01 -8.17 10.71
CA ALA A 32 -10.43 -7.08 9.96
C ALA A 32 -10.93 -7.12 8.52
N TYR A 33 -11.53 -6.01 8.07
CA TYR A 33 -11.92 -5.86 6.67
C TYR A 33 -10.66 -5.66 5.82
N ALA A 34 -9.83 -4.69 6.21
CA ALA A 34 -8.48 -4.49 5.66
C ALA A 34 -8.43 -4.68 4.14
N GLU A 35 -9.28 -3.94 3.43
CA GLU A 35 -9.49 -4.15 2.00
C GLU A 35 -8.19 -3.92 1.22
N THR A 36 -7.93 -4.72 0.19
CA THR A 36 -6.80 -4.49 -0.72
C THR A 36 -6.85 -3.09 -1.35
N CYS A 37 -8.03 -2.61 -1.78
CA CYS A 37 -8.15 -1.24 -2.30
C CYS A 37 -7.81 -0.17 -1.27
N ALA A 38 -8.19 -0.38 0.00
CA ALA A 38 -7.86 0.54 1.08
C ALA A 38 -6.35 0.57 1.36
N ALA A 39 -5.65 -0.58 1.25
CA ALA A 39 -4.20 -0.63 1.34
C ALA A 39 -3.52 0.11 0.16
N VAL A 40 -4.01 -0.08 -1.08
CA VAL A 40 -3.55 0.68 -2.25
C VAL A 40 -3.76 2.18 -2.05
N ALA A 41 -4.92 2.59 -1.52
CA ALA A 41 -5.20 3.98 -1.20
C ALA A 41 -4.26 4.52 -0.12
N ASN A 42 -3.89 3.71 0.89
CA ASN A 42 -2.92 4.10 1.92
C ASN A 42 -1.53 4.37 1.32
N VAL A 43 -1.06 3.54 0.38
CA VAL A 43 0.19 3.78 -0.38
C VAL A 43 0.10 5.12 -1.12
N MET A 44 -0.98 5.34 -1.88
CA MET A 44 -1.19 6.55 -2.66
C MET A 44 -1.31 7.83 -1.82
N TRP A 45 -1.94 7.74 -0.65
CA TRP A 45 -2.09 8.85 0.28
C TRP A 45 -0.74 9.25 0.85
N ASN A 46 0.01 8.28 1.38
CA ASN A 46 1.30 8.55 2.00
C ASN A 46 2.33 9.03 0.97
N TRP A 47 2.30 8.56 -0.28
CA TRP A 47 3.10 9.14 -1.36
C TRP A 47 2.86 10.65 -1.54
N ARG A 48 1.60 11.09 -1.55
CA ARG A 48 1.27 12.52 -1.69
C ARG A 48 1.67 13.32 -0.46
N MET A 49 1.51 12.75 0.73
CA MET A 49 1.96 13.37 1.98
C MET A 49 3.48 13.51 2.04
N LEU A 50 4.22 12.51 1.57
CA LEU A 50 5.67 12.56 1.42
C LEU A 50 6.08 13.69 0.46
N LEU A 51 5.47 13.79 -0.71
CA LEU A 51 5.79 14.83 -1.69
C LEU A 51 5.50 16.25 -1.18
N VAL A 52 4.42 16.46 -0.42
CA VAL A 52 4.06 17.80 0.06
C VAL A 52 4.82 18.21 1.33
N THR A 53 5.24 17.25 2.15
CA THR A 53 5.88 17.55 3.45
C THR A 53 7.39 17.29 3.51
N GLY A 54 7.90 16.42 2.64
CA GLY A 54 9.27 15.92 2.71
C GLY A 54 9.59 15.06 3.93
N LYS A 55 8.58 14.60 4.69
CA LYS A 55 8.81 13.81 5.91
C LYS A 55 8.85 12.31 5.61
N ALA A 56 9.95 11.68 6.03
CA ALA A 56 10.19 10.24 5.83
C ALA A 56 9.14 9.34 6.51
N GLU A 57 8.48 9.80 7.58
CA GLU A 57 7.42 9.03 8.27
C GLU A 57 6.29 8.58 7.33
N TYR A 58 6.03 9.34 6.25
CA TYR A 58 5.06 8.93 5.24
C TYR A 58 5.63 7.85 4.31
N ALA A 59 6.92 7.88 4.00
CA ALA A 59 7.58 6.80 3.27
C ALA A 59 7.54 5.49 4.11
N ASP A 60 7.72 5.57 5.42
CA ASP A 60 7.62 4.41 6.32
C ASP A 60 6.25 3.72 6.23
N ILE A 61 5.16 4.50 6.28
CA ILE A 61 3.80 3.95 6.17
C ILE A 61 3.48 3.48 4.74
N MET A 62 3.99 4.18 3.73
CA MET A 62 3.87 3.77 2.33
C MET A 62 4.51 2.40 2.12
N GLU A 63 5.74 2.20 2.60
CA GLU A 63 6.47 0.95 2.53
C GLU A 63 5.75 -0.16 3.30
N LEU A 64 5.33 0.12 4.54
CA LEU A 64 4.58 -0.84 5.37
C LEU A 64 3.33 -1.36 4.67
N ALA A 65 2.50 -0.44 4.14
CA ALA A 65 1.27 -0.79 3.44
C ALA A 65 1.54 -1.53 2.12
N LEU A 66 2.58 -1.13 1.39
CA LEU A 66 2.98 -1.77 0.13
C LEU A 66 3.40 -3.22 0.35
N TYR A 67 4.40 -3.45 1.20
CA TYR A 67 5.01 -4.77 1.39
C TYR A 67 4.13 -5.76 2.17
N ASN A 68 3.07 -5.28 2.83
CA ASN A 68 2.16 -6.12 3.61
C ASN A 68 0.73 -6.05 3.06
N GLY A 69 -0.06 -5.06 3.48
CA GLY A 69 -1.50 -5.01 3.20
C GLY A 69 -1.87 -5.02 1.71
N ALA A 70 -1.09 -4.35 0.86
CA ALA A 70 -1.35 -4.30 -0.58
C ALA A 70 -0.93 -5.59 -1.28
N LEU A 71 0.32 -6.03 -1.11
CA LEU A 71 0.83 -7.25 -1.76
C LEU A 71 0.21 -8.54 -1.22
N ALA A 72 -0.29 -8.57 0.02
CA ALA A 72 -1.10 -9.69 0.50
C ALA A 72 -2.35 -9.91 -0.38
N GLY A 73 -2.87 -8.85 -0.99
CA GLY A 73 -4.05 -8.83 -1.85
C GLY A 73 -3.93 -9.60 -3.16
N ILE A 74 -2.73 -10.00 -3.59
CA ILE A 74 -2.48 -10.72 -4.84
C ILE A 74 -1.66 -12.00 -4.59
N GLY A 75 -1.96 -13.07 -5.33
CA GLY A 75 -1.19 -14.30 -5.32
C GLY A 75 0.18 -14.10 -5.97
N LEU A 76 1.17 -14.89 -5.56
CA LEU A 76 2.50 -14.85 -6.19
C LEU A 76 2.47 -15.26 -7.68
N ASP A 77 1.43 -16.00 -8.07
CA ASP A 77 1.13 -16.35 -9.46
C ASP A 77 0.53 -15.18 -10.27
N GLY A 78 0.07 -14.11 -9.60
CA GLY A 78 -0.66 -13.00 -10.22
C GLY A 78 -2.07 -13.35 -10.70
N GLU A 79 -2.59 -14.55 -10.37
CA GLU A 79 -3.88 -15.04 -10.88
C GLU A 79 -5.02 -14.97 -9.87
N THR A 80 -4.70 -14.86 -8.59
CA THR A 80 -5.69 -14.91 -7.50
C THR A 80 -5.56 -13.70 -6.58
N TYR A 81 -6.68 -13.28 -5.99
CA TYR A 81 -6.79 -12.02 -5.26
C TYR A 81 -7.54 -12.19 -3.94
N PHE A 82 -7.20 -11.36 -2.95
CA PHE A 82 -8.05 -11.10 -1.79
C PHE A 82 -8.78 -9.77 -1.96
N TYR A 83 -10.06 -9.75 -1.61
CA TYR A 83 -10.78 -8.50 -1.35
C TYR A 83 -10.45 -8.00 0.06
N VAL A 84 -10.66 -8.88 1.05
CA VAL A 84 -10.45 -8.65 2.49
C VAL A 84 -9.15 -9.33 2.94
N ASN A 85 -8.33 -8.65 3.75
CA ASN A 85 -7.05 -9.17 4.26
C ASN A 85 -7.08 -9.33 5.80
N PRO A 86 -7.75 -10.36 6.35
CA PRO A 86 -7.80 -10.58 7.79
C PRO A 86 -6.43 -10.95 8.37
N LEU A 87 -6.16 -10.58 9.62
CA LEU A 87 -4.90 -10.89 10.30
C LEU A 87 -4.90 -12.28 10.96
N VAL A 88 -6.06 -12.93 11.04
CA VAL A 88 -6.22 -14.30 11.55
C VAL A 88 -7.28 -15.02 10.70
N ASP A 89 -6.92 -16.18 10.16
CA ASP A 89 -7.83 -17.12 9.50
C ASP A 89 -7.78 -18.50 10.18
N ARG A 90 -8.89 -19.25 10.14
CA ARG A 90 -8.99 -20.64 10.63
C ARG A 90 -9.04 -21.67 9.49
N GLY A 91 -8.56 -21.30 8.31
CA GLY A 91 -8.47 -22.16 7.15
C GLY A 91 -9.59 -22.02 6.12
N LEU A 92 -10.45 -21.00 6.24
CA LEU A 92 -11.62 -20.84 5.36
C LEU A 92 -11.45 -19.71 4.34
N HIS A 93 -10.61 -18.72 4.62
CA HIS A 93 -10.41 -17.57 3.74
C HIS A 93 -9.32 -17.84 2.71
N ARG A 94 -9.66 -17.85 1.41
CA ARG A 94 -8.71 -18.11 0.32
C ARG A 94 -8.87 -17.06 -0.78
N ARG A 95 -7.79 -16.84 -1.53
CA ARG A 95 -7.83 -15.94 -2.69
C ARG A 95 -8.76 -16.53 -3.75
N SER A 96 -9.41 -15.65 -4.50
CA SER A 96 -10.29 -16.00 -5.61
C SER A 96 -9.71 -15.43 -6.90
N ARG A 97 -10.00 -16.08 -8.04
CA ARG A 97 -9.57 -15.54 -9.34
C ARG A 97 -10.22 -14.21 -9.67
N TRP A 98 -11.46 -14.00 -9.23
CA TRP A 98 -12.22 -12.78 -9.49
C TRP A 98 -13.36 -12.61 -8.47
N PHE A 99 -14.04 -11.46 -8.53
CA PHE A 99 -15.18 -11.10 -7.70
C PHE A 99 -16.24 -10.40 -8.56
N ASP A 100 -17.51 -10.42 -8.13
CA ASP A 100 -18.56 -9.65 -8.80
C ASP A 100 -18.27 -8.14 -8.70
N CYS A 101 -17.87 -7.67 -7.51
CA CYS A 101 -17.26 -6.36 -7.32
C CYS A 101 -15.73 -6.48 -7.49
N ALA A 102 -15.26 -6.31 -8.72
CA ALA A 102 -13.86 -6.48 -9.07
C ALA A 102 -13.02 -5.20 -8.94
N CYS A 103 -13.19 -4.44 -7.86
CA CYS A 103 -12.35 -3.27 -7.59
C CYS A 103 -10.89 -3.68 -7.31
N CYS A 104 -10.67 -4.73 -6.50
CA CYS A 104 -9.35 -5.12 -6.00
C CYS A 104 -8.36 -5.57 -7.09
N PRO A 105 -8.70 -6.51 -8.00
CA PRO A 105 -7.73 -7.03 -8.97
C PRO A 105 -7.10 -5.97 -9.91
N PRO A 106 -7.86 -5.12 -10.63
CA PRO A 106 -7.25 -4.10 -11.47
C PRO A 106 -6.56 -3.00 -10.64
N ASN A 107 -7.01 -2.77 -9.41
CA ASN A 107 -6.45 -1.73 -8.55
C ASN A 107 -5.06 -2.10 -8.01
N ILE A 108 -4.83 -3.35 -7.62
CA ILE A 108 -3.49 -3.81 -7.25
C ILE A 108 -2.57 -3.91 -8.48
N ALA A 109 -3.10 -4.35 -9.63
CA ALA A 109 -2.35 -4.44 -10.87
C ALA A 109 -1.77 -3.07 -11.30
N ARG A 110 -2.57 -2.00 -11.26
CA ARG A 110 -2.08 -0.65 -11.59
C ARG A 110 -1.05 -0.12 -10.58
N LEU A 111 -1.15 -0.51 -9.30
CA LEU A 111 -0.15 -0.12 -8.31
C LEU A 111 1.20 -0.78 -8.61
N ILE A 112 1.19 -2.10 -8.85
CA ILE A 112 2.40 -2.86 -9.20
C ILE A 112 3.01 -2.32 -10.49
N ALA A 113 2.21 -2.09 -11.52
CA ALA A 113 2.69 -1.56 -12.81
C ALA A 113 3.31 -0.15 -12.69
N SER A 114 2.94 0.63 -11.67
CA SER A 114 3.45 1.99 -11.43
C SER A 114 4.51 2.07 -10.33
N ILE A 115 5.00 0.93 -9.82
CA ILE A 115 5.78 0.90 -8.58
C ILE A 115 7.10 1.66 -8.66
N SER A 116 7.75 1.68 -9.83
CA SER A 116 9.00 2.40 -10.05
C SER A 116 8.88 3.91 -9.77
N GLY A 117 7.68 4.48 -9.93
CA GLY A 117 7.41 5.88 -9.63
C GLY A 117 7.43 6.24 -8.14
N TYR A 118 7.47 5.25 -7.25
CA TYR A 118 7.52 5.46 -5.79
C TYR A 118 8.93 5.31 -5.21
N PHE A 119 9.91 4.87 -6.01
CA PHE A 119 11.27 4.61 -5.51
C PHE A 119 12.03 5.89 -5.20
N TYR A 120 11.85 6.92 -6.04
CA TYR A 120 12.65 8.14 -6.00
C TYR A 120 11.76 9.37 -6.12
N SER A 121 12.17 10.48 -5.51
CA SER A 121 11.64 11.80 -5.82
C SER A 121 12.75 12.84 -5.78
N THR A 122 12.49 14.03 -6.30
CA THR A 122 13.42 15.17 -6.23
C THR A 122 12.86 16.27 -5.34
N SER A 123 13.75 17.01 -4.70
CA SER A 123 13.47 18.26 -4.01
C SER A 123 14.37 19.37 -4.57
N ARG A 124 14.37 20.56 -3.98
CA ARG A 124 15.36 21.59 -4.35
C ARG A 124 16.77 21.23 -3.90
N ASP A 125 16.88 20.46 -2.81
CA ASP A 125 18.14 20.23 -2.11
C ASP A 125 18.78 18.88 -2.47
N GLY A 126 18.02 17.96 -3.07
CA GLY A 126 18.55 16.64 -3.42
C GLY A 126 17.54 15.68 -4.05
N ILE A 127 18.07 14.51 -4.41
CA ILE A 127 17.30 13.32 -4.81
C ILE A 127 17.03 12.50 -3.55
N TRP A 128 15.77 12.14 -3.33
CA TRP A 128 15.34 11.30 -2.21
C TRP A 128 15.08 9.87 -2.69
N ILE A 129 15.50 8.91 -1.88
CA ILE A 129 15.34 7.48 -2.11
C ILE A 129 14.39 6.97 -1.03
N HIS A 130 13.29 6.32 -1.45
CA HIS A 130 12.19 5.93 -0.57
C HIS A 130 12.01 4.43 -0.45
N ILE A 131 12.18 3.70 -1.56
CA ILE A 131 12.08 2.23 -1.58
C ILE A 131 13.46 1.67 -1.89
N TYR A 132 13.92 0.74 -1.07
CA TYR A 132 15.21 0.08 -1.22
C TYR A 132 15.04 -1.26 -1.93
N ALA A 133 15.34 -1.28 -3.23
CA ALA A 133 15.49 -2.51 -4.01
C ALA A 133 16.54 -2.30 -5.10
N THR A 134 17.00 -3.39 -5.72
CA THR A 134 17.89 -3.30 -6.88
C THR A 134 17.16 -2.61 -8.03
N SER A 135 17.62 -1.42 -8.40
CA SER A 135 17.10 -0.63 -9.50
C SER A 135 18.18 0.28 -10.07
N GLU A 136 18.01 0.68 -11.32
CA GLU A 136 18.80 1.72 -11.99
C GLU A 136 17.89 2.89 -12.32
N ALA A 137 18.35 4.12 -12.12
CA ALA A 137 17.58 5.33 -12.38
C ALA A 137 18.40 6.36 -13.17
N SER A 138 17.70 7.12 -14.03
CA SER A 138 18.23 8.31 -14.70
C SER A 138 17.33 9.49 -14.33
N ILE A 139 17.85 10.42 -13.55
CA ILE A 139 17.08 11.50 -12.92
C ILE A 139 17.64 12.85 -13.35
N GLU A 140 16.80 13.71 -13.90
CA GLU A 140 17.15 15.11 -14.14
C GLU A 140 17.18 15.88 -12.82
N PHE A 141 18.34 16.45 -12.49
CA PHE A 141 18.53 17.21 -11.25
C PHE A 141 19.51 18.36 -11.48
N ASN A 142 19.15 19.58 -11.06
CA ASN A 142 19.95 20.80 -11.21
C ASN A 142 20.52 21.04 -12.63
N GLY A 143 19.74 20.71 -13.67
CA GLY A 143 20.12 20.91 -15.07
C GLY A 143 21.07 19.85 -15.64
N GLY A 144 21.35 18.77 -14.90
CA GLY A 144 22.13 17.63 -15.36
C GLY A 144 21.38 16.30 -15.20
N LEU A 145 21.79 15.29 -15.96
CA LEU A 145 21.29 13.92 -15.80
C LEU A 145 22.17 13.15 -14.81
N VAL A 146 21.57 12.68 -13.72
CA VAL A 146 22.22 11.84 -12.70
C VAL A 146 21.83 10.38 -12.94
N LYS A 147 22.82 9.49 -12.99
CA LYS A 147 22.60 8.03 -13.06
C LYS A 147 22.90 7.41 -11.70
N MET A 148 22.00 6.56 -11.23
CA MET A 148 22.05 5.90 -9.92
C MET A 148 21.71 4.42 -10.04
#